data_AF-A0A367RZN0-F1
#
_entry.id   AF-A0A367RZN0-F1
#
_cell.length_a   1.000
_cell.length_b   1.000
_cell.length_c   1.000
_cell.angle_alpha   90.00
_cell.angle_beta   90.00
_cell.angle_gamma   90.00
#
_symmetry.space_group_name_H-M   'P 1'
#
loop_
_entity.id
_entity.type
_entity.pdbx_description
1 polymer ?
#
loop_
_entity_poly.entity_id
_entity_poly.type
_entity_poly.pdbx_seq_one_letter_code
_entity_poly.pdbx_strand_id
1 'polypeptide(L)'
;MITSLLGGGIKGQAGNINITTGSLSIASRCSLNADTYGQGNGGNISIEAQDNVSFVTEGGAYTRVQLDANGKGGDIDIKADSLTLSDGSFIATSTLGQGNSGSVTINVADSVNLSGVNQESFPGGIYSEVATIQPNSDGGNVNITARSLKVNDGALLATRTNGNGNAGSVNINATDFVLFDGVGSNNNRSGAYSLAFTLGTGAANDININTDSLFLRNGANLRAGTEGVGNAGNIKIIAQDLVSIDGASSDRFPSTIETEVAKNALGNGGDVDITTMSLFITNAGELSSSSQGNGAAGDLMVNANLIRLDNRGKISADTIAGQGNINLNPRDLLIMRRNSEITTQAFGTNITGGNITIDGENSFIIAVPNENSNTRADSEDFRGGNITINVANIFGFELQTTSFPPKSSITATGASPDLSGNIQINTPDVDPSKGLVSLTIDVVDVARLVDDNVCARTANSIFIYTGHGGLPPSPNNTLNTDAGWEDWRVTAVPRETEEQKDRKTVRQNNFLSPTQIVEAQGWIINKNGEVTLTSYPSTATPRKVANSSLGCQAPIANQ
;
A
#
# COMPACT_ATOMS: atom_id res chain seq x y z
N MET A 1 23.25 -11.32 -32.74
CA MET A 1 22.69 -12.59 -32.22
C MET A 1 23.84 -13.48 -31.81
N ILE A 2 23.83 -13.98 -30.57
CA ILE A 2 24.77 -15.02 -30.10
C ILE A 2 23.94 -16.27 -29.83
N THR A 3 24.28 -17.39 -30.47
CA THR A 3 23.51 -18.63 -30.37
C THR A 3 24.40 -19.81 -29.98
N SER A 4 23.85 -20.65 -29.12
CA SER A 4 24.36 -21.98 -28.80
C SER A 4 23.19 -22.94 -28.84
N LEU A 5 23.23 -23.95 -29.70
CA LEU A 5 22.06 -24.77 -30.00
C LEU A 5 22.44 -26.25 -30.04
N LEU A 6 21.62 -27.12 -29.43
CA LEU A 6 21.65 -28.56 -29.71
C LEU A 6 20.72 -28.86 -30.88
N GLY A 7 21.26 -29.44 -31.96
CA GLY A 7 20.50 -29.80 -33.16
C GLY A 7 19.46 -30.92 -32.93
N GLY A 8 18.42 -30.93 -33.77
CA GLY A 8 17.32 -31.89 -33.68
C GLY A 8 17.75 -33.35 -33.88
N GLY A 9 17.13 -34.27 -33.13
CA GLY A 9 17.43 -35.71 -33.21
C GLY A 9 18.78 -36.14 -32.63
N ILE A 10 19.53 -35.21 -32.03
CA ILE A 10 20.82 -35.46 -31.38
C ILE A 10 20.61 -35.62 -29.87
N LYS A 11 21.33 -36.54 -29.25
CA LYS A 11 21.41 -36.66 -27.79
C LYS A 11 22.63 -35.91 -27.27
N GLY A 12 22.43 -34.94 -26.38
CA GLY A 12 23.49 -34.07 -25.87
C GLY A 12 22.93 -32.89 -25.07
N GLN A 13 23.78 -32.05 -24.51
CA GLN A 13 23.35 -30.79 -23.88
C GLN A 13 23.67 -29.63 -24.81
N ALA A 14 22.80 -28.62 -24.87
CA ALA A 14 23.14 -27.36 -25.53
C ALA A 14 24.25 -26.64 -24.75
N GLY A 15 25.11 -25.92 -25.46
CA GLY A 15 26.23 -25.20 -24.83
C GLY A 15 25.75 -23.95 -24.09
N ASN A 16 26.49 -23.54 -23.07
CA ASN A 16 26.18 -22.34 -22.29
C ASN A 16 26.71 -21.07 -22.97
N ILE A 17 26.07 -19.94 -22.70
CA ILE A 17 26.56 -18.60 -23.05
C ILE A 17 27.00 -17.93 -21.74
N ASN A 18 28.29 -17.57 -21.65
CA ASN A 18 28.83 -16.83 -20.50
C ASN A 18 29.39 -15.50 -20.99
N ILE A 19 28.94 -14.39 -20.40
CA ILE A 19 29.39 -13.04 -20.72
C ILE A 19 29.92 -12.38 -19.44
N THR A 20 31.18 -11.97 -19.45
CA THR A 20 31.79 -11.15 -18.39
C THR A 20 32.27 -9.83 -18.98
N THR A 21 31.77 -8.70 -18.49
CA THR A 21 32.01 -7.38 -19.10
C THR A 21 31.90 -6.24 -18.07
N GLY A 22 32.25 -5.02 -18.46
CA GLY A 22 31.90 -3.82 -17.69
C GLY A 22 30.39 -3.55 -17.78
N SER A 23 29.90 -3.34 -19.00
CA SER A 23 28.47 -3.18 -19.31
C SER A 23 28.07 -4.07 -20.49
N LEU A 24 26.79 -4.44 -20.55
CA LEU A 24 26.19 -5.16 -21.68
C LEU A 24 24.95 -4.42 -22.19
N SER A 25 24.87 -4.20 -23.50
CA SER A 25 23.67 -3.70 -24.16
C SER A 25 23.25 -4.61 -25.30
N ILE A 26 22.00 -5.07 -25.28
CA ILE A 26 21.39 -5.90 -26.32
C ILE A 26 20.19 -5.13 -26.86
N ALA A 27 20.28 -4.72 -28.12
CA ALA A 27 19.33 -3.81 -28.73
C ALA A 27 18.79 -4.31 -30.07
N SER A 28 17.72 -3.67 -30.55
CA SER A 28 17.25 -3.78 -31.93
C SER A 28 16.97 -5.23 -32.36
N ARG A 29 16.15 -5.94 -31.58
CA ARG A 29 15.77 -7.34 -31.82
C ARG A 29 16.95 -8.34 -31.80
N CYS A 30 18.10 -7.95 -31.25
CA CYS A 30 19.20 -8.89 -31.00
C CYS A 30 18.90 -9.77 -29.80
N SER A 31 19.41 -11.00 -29.82
CA SER A 31 19.22 -11.93 -28.71
C SER A 31 20.42 -12.82 -28.39
N LEU A 32 20.43 -13.32 -27.15
CA LEU A 32 21.26 -14.43 -26.65
C LEU A 32 20.40 -15.68 -26.54
N ASN A 33 20.78 -16.76 -27.22
CA ASN A 33 19.92 -17.95 -27.34
C ASN A 33 20.69 -19.23 -27.01
N ALA A 34 20.15 -20.04 -26.09
CA ALA A 34 20.75 -21.29 -25.64
C ALA A 34 19.79 -22.49 -25.73
N ASP A 35 19.21 -22.71 -26.92
CA ASP A 35 18.10 -23.66 -27.12
C ASP A 35 18.55 -25.12 -27.31
N THR A 36 17.62 -26.04 -27.02
CA THR A 36 17.73 -27.47 -27.39
C THR A 36 16.60 -27.87 -28.33
N TYR A 37 16.95 -28.49 -29.46
CA TYR A 37 16.03 -29.17 -30.37
C TYR A 37 16.12 -30.71 -30.23
N GLY A 38 17.00 -31.21 -29.37
CA GLY A 38 17.36 -32.62 -29.27
C GLY A 38 16.93 -33.30 -27.96
N GLN A 39 17.58 -34.41 -27.64
CA GLN A 39 17.42 -35.12 -26.37
C GLN A 39 18.51 -34.68 -25.39
N GLY A 40 18.17 -33.69 -24.58
CA GLY A 40 18.94 -33.18 -23.45
C GLY A 40 18.69 -31.69 -23.22
N ASN A 41 19.26 -31.17 -22.13
CA ASN A 41 18.90 -29.86 -21.60
C ASN A 41 19.31 -28.70 -22.52
N GLY A 42 18.54 -27.60 -22.43
CA GLY A 42 18.94 -26.30 -22.93
C GLY A 42 20.20 -25.79 -22.22
N GLY A 43 20.90 -24.87 -22.86
CA GLY A 43 22.11 -24.27 -22.30
C GLY A 43 21.74 -23.13 -21.36
N ASN A 44 22.60 -22.86 -20.39
CA ASN A 44 22.42 -21.74 -19.48
C ASN A 44 22.97 -20.45 -20.10
N ILE A 45 22.39 -19.31 -19.71
CA ILE A 45 22.92 -17.99 -20.04
C ILE A 45 23.34 -17.30 -18.73
N SER A 46 24.63 -17.01 -18.59
CA SER A 46 25.18 -16.29 -17.43
C SER A 46 25.79 -14.96 -17.88
N ILE A 47 25.33 -13.86 -17.29
CA ILE A 47 25.79 -12.50 -17.57
C ILE A 47 26.32 -11.90 -16.27
N GLU A 48 27.61 -11.60 -16.22
CA GLU A 48 28.25 -10.84 -15.15
C GLU A 48 28.77 -9.51 -15.70
N ALA A 49 28.07 -8.43 -15.39
CA ALA A 49 28.47 -7.06 -15.69
C ALA A 49 28.92 -6.36 -14.41
N GLN A 50 29.94 -5.49 -14.49
CA GLN A 50 30.31 -4.64 -13.36
C GLN A 50 29.26 -3.55 -13.12
N ASP A 51 28.77 -2.95 -14.20
CA ASP A 51 27.88 -1.79 -14.18
C ASP A 51 26.47 -2.21 -14.62
N ASN A 52 26.07 -1.94 -15.86
CA ASN A 52 24.70 -2.09 -16.32
C ASN A 52 24.52 -3.21 -17.35
N VAL A 53 23.40 -3.93 -17.24
CA VAL A 53 22.85 -4.79 -18.30
C VAL A 53 21.57 -4.13 -18.82
N SER A 54 21.50 -3.88 -20.14
CA SER A 54 20.32 -3.28 -20.76
C SER A 54 19.84 -4.10 -21.96
N PHE A 55 18.56 -4.46 -21.96
CA PHE A 55 17.85 -4.94 -23.14
C PHE A 55 16.88 -3.85 -23.58
N VAL A 56 17.02 -3.36 -24.82
CA VAL A 56 16.23 -2.23 -25.34
C VAL A 56 15.78 -2.52 -26.76
N THR A 57 14.72 -1.86 -27.23
CA THR A 57 14.22 -2.03 -28.61
C THR A 57 14.06 -3.52 -28.97
N GLU A 58 13.25 -4.23 -28.18
CA GLU A 58 12.97 -5.67 -28.34
C GLU A 58 14.19 -6.60 -28.23
N GLY A 59 15.22 -6.21 -27.47
CA GLY A 59 16.36 -7.07 -27.16
C GLY A 59 15.95 -8.24 -26.25
N GLY A 60 16.64 -9.39 -26.36
CA GLY A 60 16.27 -10.54 -25.54
C GLY A 60 17.39 -11.48 -25.11
N ALA A 61 17.12 -12.26 -24.07
CA ALA A 61 17.88 -13.44 -23.71
C ALA A 61 16.92 -14.59 -23.44
N TYR A 62 17.13 -15.75 -24.08
CA TYR A 62 16.25 -16.88 -23.83
C TYR A 62 16.93 -18.25 -23.96
N THR A 63 16.41 -19.20 -23.19
CA THR A 63 16.71 -20.63 -23.32
C THR A 63 15.41 -21.34 -23.62
N ARG A 64 15.40 -22.23 -24.61
CA ARG A 64 14.19 -22.92 -25.01
C ARG A 64 14.38 -24.41 -25.26
N VAL A 65 13.49 -25.23 -24.70
CA VAL A 65 13.26 -26.62 -25.13
C VAL A 65 12.24 -26.58 -26.25
N GLN A 66 12.68 -26.85 -27.48
CA GLN A 66 11.86 -26.69 -28.67
C GLN A 66 10.85 -27.84 -28.82
N LEU A 67 9.90 -27.69 -29.75
CA LEU A 67 8.94 -28.74 -30.05
C LEU A 67 9.67 -30.05 -30.41
N ASP A 68 9.14 -31.18 -29.96
CA ASP A 68 9.71 -32.53 -30.11
C ASP A 68 11.07 -32.78 -29.42
N ALA A 69 11.64 -31.77 -28.74
CA ALA A 69 12.80 -31.92 -27.88
C ALA A 69 12.40 -32.49 -26.51
N ASN A 70 13.36 -33.12 -25.82
CA ASN A 70 13.18 -33.61 -24.46
C ASN A 70 14.39 -33.19 -23.61
N GLY A 71 14.14 -32.38 -22.59
CA GLY A 71 15.15 -31.90 -21.66
C GLY A 71 14.61 -30.79 -20.78
N LYS A 72 15.40 -30.36 -19.80
CA LYS A 72 15.07 -29.16 -19.02
C LYS A 72 15.51 -27.91 -19.77
N GLY A 73 14.73 -26.84 -19.68
CA GLY A 73 15.17 -25.50 -20.08
C GLY A 73 16.41 -25.10 -19.27
N GLY A 74 17.32 -24.39 -19.91
CA GLY A 74 18.49 -23.84 -19.21
C GLY A 74 18.12 -22.64 -18.36
N ASP A 75 18.90 -22.36 -17.33
CA ASP A 75 18.70 -21.21 -16.44
C ASP A 75 19.30 -19.94 -17.04
N ILE A 76 18.77 -18.78 -16.63
CA ILE A 76 19.35 -17.47 -16.95
C ILE A 76 19.73 -16.76 -15.66
N ASP A 77 21.02 -16.48 -15.48
CA ASP A 77 21.56 -15.78 -14.32
C ASP A 77 22.17 -14.44 -14.74
N ILE A 78 21.72 -13.34 -14.12
CA ILE A 78 22.25 -11.99 -14.35
C ILE A 78 22.76 -11.41 -13.04
N LYS A 79 24.02 -10.99 -13.05
CA LYS A 79 24.67 -10.23 -11.98
C LYS A 79 25.19 -8.90 -12.53
N ALA A 80 24.74 -7.79 -11.96
CA ALA A 80 25.11 -6.45 -12.38
C ALA A 80 24.93 -5.42 -11.25
N ASP A 81 25.29 -4.17 -11.49
CA ASP A 81 24.82 -3.06 -10.64
C ASP A 81 23.35 -2.74 -10.95
N SER A 82 22.97 -2.67 -12.24
CA SER A 82 21.59 -2.40 -12.65
C SER A 82 21.15 -3.22 -13.88
N LEU A 83 19.84 -3.49 -13.96
CA LEU A 83 19.18 -4.15 -15.09
C LEU A 83 18.04 -3.26 -15.64
N THR A 84 18.03 -3.05 -16.95
CA THR A 84 16.93 -2.36 -17.65
C THR A 84 16.39 -3.21 -18.80
N LEU A 85 15.07 -3.41 -18.85
CA LEU A 85 14.34 -3.95 -20.00
C LEU A 85 13.33 -2.88 -20.45
N SER A 86 13.46 -2.40 -21.69
CA SER A 86 12.52 -1.43 -22.28
C SER A 86 12.02 -1.85 -23.66
N ASP A 87 10.95 -1.21 -24.13
CA ASP A 87 10.42 -1.37 -25.50
C ASP A 87 10.09 -2.82 -25.85
N GLY A 88 9.45 -3.55 -24.92
CA GLY A 88 9.07 -4.94 -25.12
C GLY A 88 10.23 -5.94 -25.13
N SER A 89 11.38 -5.54 -24.60
CA SER A 89 12.51 -6.45 -24.37
C SER A 89 12.17 -7.52 -23.33
N PHE A 90 12.80 -8.69 -23.44
CA PHE A 90 12.44 -9.84 -22.60
C PHE A 90 13.61 -10.72 -22.18
N ILE A 91 13.49 -11.33 -21.00
CA ILE A 91 14.34 -12.44 -20.56
C ILE A 91 13.42 -13.64 -20.32
N ALA A 92 13.68 -14.79 -20.92
CA ALA A 92 12.75 -15.90 -20.86
C ALA A 92 13.42 -17.28 -20.83
N THR A 93 12.99 -18.14 -19.91
CA THR A 93 13.17 -19.59 -20.04
C THR A 93 11.85 -20.19 -20.52
N SER A 94 11.88 -21.10 -21.49
CA SER A 94 10.64 -21.78 -21.88
C SER A 94 10.77 -23.22 -22.37
N THR A 95 9.71 -23.99 -22.18
CA THR A 95 9.59 -25.35 -22.71
C THR A 95 8.35 -25.48 -23.60
N LEU A 96 8.59 -25.77 -24.89
CA LEU A 96 7.59 -26.15 -25.89
C LEU A 96 7.54 -27.69 -26.11
N GLY A 97 8.66 -28.38 -25.88
CA GLY A 97 8.79 -29.84 -25.91
C GLY A 97 8.49 -30.49 -24.54
N GLN A 98 9.20 -31.57 -24.21
CA GLN A 98 9.08 -32.28 -22.92
C GLN A 98 10.11 -31.79 -21.91
N GLY A 99 9.66 -31.51 -20.68
CA GLY A 99 10.52 -31.26 -19.51
C GLY A 99 10.27 -29.90 -18.87
N ASN A 100 10.88 -29.69 -17.71
CA ASN A 100 10.66 -28.47 -16.92
C ASN A 100 11.32 -27.26 -17.60
N SER A 101 10.72 -26.07 -17.43
CA SER A 101 11.37 -24.81 -17.79
C SER A 101 12.52 -24.50 -16.82
N GLY A 102 13.53 -23.78 -17.28
CA GLY A 102 14.59 -23.24 -16.42
C GLY A 102 14.08 -22.07 -15.56
N SER A 103 14.90 -21.59 -14.64
CA SER A 103 14.61 -20.41 -13.81
C SER A 103 15.36 -19.17 -14.32
N VAL A 104 14.86 -18.00 -13.98
CA VAL A 104 15.56 -16.72 -14.17
C VAL A 104 15.96 -16.17 -12.81
N THR A 105 17.25 -15.90 -12.62
CA THR A 105 17.79 -15.29 -11.40
C THR A 105 18.44 -13.95 -11.74
N ILE A 106 17.92 -12.88 -11.16
CA ILE A 106 18.46 -11.53 -11.27
C ILE A 106 19.01 -11.11 -9.91
N ASN A 107 20.30 -10.86 -9.84
CA ASN A 107 20.97 -10.36 -8.64
C ASN A 107 21.70 -9.06 -8.99
N VAL A 108 21.04 -7.93 -8.74
CA VAL A 108 21.62 -6.61 -9.03
C VAL A 108 21.81 -5.80 -7.76
N ALA A 109 22.86 -4.99 -7.69
CA ALA A 109 23.14 -4.22 -6.49
C ALA A 109 22.17 -3.05 -6.28
N ASP A 110 21.74 -2.40 -7.37
CA ASP A 110 21.00 -1.15 -7.34
C ASP A 110 19.53 -1.31 -7.78
N SER A 111 19.28 -1.46 -9.08
CA SER A 111 17.91 -1.36 -9.58
C SER A 111 17.58 -2.29 -10.75
N VAL A 112 16.35 -2.80 -10.73
CA VAL A 112 15.71 -3.47 -11.88
C VAL A 112 14.58 -2.59 -12.38
N ASN A 113 14.64 -2.20 -13.65
CA ASN A 113 13.61 -1.39 -14.31
C ASN A 113 13.06 -2.14 -15.53
N LEU A 114 11.79 -2.52 -15.48
CA LEU A 114 11.08 -3.17 -16.58
C LEU A 114 9.99 -2.23 -17.08
N SER A 115 9.97 -1.93 -18.38
CA SER A 115 8.93 -1.10 -18.95
C SER A 115 8.53 -1.49 -20.38
N GLY A 116 7.25 -1.25 -20.64
CA GLY A 116 6.72 -1.15 -21.98
C GLY A 116 6.35 -2.46 -22.65
N VAL A 117 5.87 -2.27 -23.86
CA VAL A 117 5.30 -3.27 -24.76
C VAL A 117 5.94 -3.04 -26.13
N ASN A 118 6.20 -4.09 -26.90
CA ASN A 118 6.71 -3.89 -28.27
C ASN A 118 5.61 -3.42 -29.23
N GLN A 119 6.00 -3.14 -30.48
CA GLN A 119 5.08 -2.70 -31.54
C GLN A 119 4.03 -3.77 -31.92
N GLU A 120 4.29 -5.03 -31.59
CA GLU A 120 3.38 -6.16 -31.83
C GLU A 120 2.46 -6.43 -30.63
N SER A 121 2.40 -5.51 -29.66
CA SER A 121 1.61 -5.65 -28.43
C SER A 121 2.08 -6.77 -27.48
N PHE A 122 3.30 -7.30 -27.67
CA PHE A 122 3.92 -8.23 -26.75
C PHE A 122 4.49 -7.48 -25.54
N PRO A 123 4.09 -7.84 -24.30
CA PRO A 123 4.61 -7.21 -23.10
C PRO A 123 6.10 -7.51 -22.92
N GLY A 124 6.90 -6.51 -22.55
CA GLY A 124 8.27 -6.74 -22.10
C GLY A 124 8.28 -7.38 -20.71
N GLY A 125 9.36 -8.03 -20.32
CA GLY A 125 9.41 -8.63 -19.00
C GLY A 125 10.36 -9.79 -18.79
N ILE A 126 10.15 -10.47 -17.68
CA ILE A 126 10.91 -11.67 -17.28
C ILE A 126 9.93 -12.83 -17.16
N TYR A 127 10.26 -13.93 -17.84
CA TYR A 127 9.35 -15.05 -18.04
C TYR A 127 10.02 -16.39 -17.70
N SER A 128 9.25 -17.28 -17.12
CA SER A 128 9.52 -18.72 -17.10
C SER A 128 8.25 -19.46 -17.46
N GLU A 129 8.24 -20.11 -18.62
CA GLU A 129 7.00 -20.59 -19.25
C GLU A 129 7.08 -22.05 -19.70
N VAL A 130 6.03 -22.81 -19.37
CA VAL A 130 5.76 -24.10 -19.99
C VAL A 130 4.58 -23.93 -20.94
N ALA A 131 4.83 -24.02 -22.24
CA ALA A 131 3.78 -23.80 -23.24
C ALA A 131 3.19 -25.12 -23.78
N THR A 132 3.68 -26.26 -23.32
CA THR A 132 3.22 -27.60 -23.71
C THR A 132 2.11 -28.11 -22.78
N ILE A 133 1.23 -28.99 -23.28
CA ILE A 133 0.26 -29.74 -22.46
C ILE A 133 0.83 -31.08 -21.94
N GLN A 134 2.11 -31.34 -22.18
CA GLN A 134 2.71 -32.62 -21.83
C GLN A 134 2.76 -32.82 -20.31
N PRO A 135 2.57 -34.07 -19.84
CA PRO A 135 2.68 -34.39 -18.41
C PRO A 135 4.06 -34.03 -17.84
N ASN A 136 4.10 -33.65 -16.56
CA ASN A 136 5.33 -33.49 -15.77
C ASN A 136 6.32 -32.44 -16.32
N SER A 137 5.81 -31.29 -16.80
CA SER A 137 6.63 -30.15 -17.20
C SER A 137 6.30 -28.96 -16.31
N ASP A 138 7.11 -28.74 -15.27
CA ASP A 138 6.93 -27.63 -14.33
C ASP A 138 7.64 -26.37 -14.82
N GLY A 139 7.05 -25.21 -14.55
CA GLY A 139 7.70 -23.91 -14.73
C GLY A 139 8.82 -23.70 -13.72
N GLY A 140 9.92 -23.08 -14.16
CA GLY A 140 10.97 -22.60 -13.26
C GLY A 140 10.58 -21.28 -12.60
N ASN A 141 11.37 -20.83 -11.63
CA ASN A 141 11.08 -19.65 -10.83
C ASN A 141 11.65 -18.38 -11.47
N VAL A 142 11.09 -17.23 -11.10
CA VAL A 142 11.69 -15.91 -11.33
C VAL A 142 12.14 -15.38 -9.97
N ASN A 143 13.44 -15.19 -9.78
CA ASN A 143 14.03 -14.70 -8.53
C ASN A 143 14.72 -13.36 -8.78
N ILE A 144 14.36 -12.33 -8.01
CA ILE A 144 14.94 -10.99 -8.12
C ILE A 144 15.46 -10.56 -6.76
N THR A 145 16.74 -10.18 -6.71
CA THR A 145 17.36 -9.47 -5.58
C THR A 145 17.90 -8.13 -6.09
N ALA A 146 17.47 -7.04 -5.47
CA ALA A 146 17.85 -5.67 -5.83
C ALA A 146 17.75 -4.73 -4.63
N ARG A 147 18.22 -3.48 -4.76
CA ARG A 147 17.83 -2.42 -3.83
C ARG A 147 16.42 -1.90 -4.16
N SER A 148 16.08 -1.77 -5.45
CA SER A 148 14.73 -1.41 -5.90
C SER A 148 14.28 -2.14 -7.18
N LEU A 149 12.97 -2.37 -7.30
CA LEU A 149 12.33 -2.94 -8.49
C LEU A 149 11.19 -2.04 -8.96
N LYS A 150 11.16 -1.76 -10.27
CA LYS A 150 10.05 -1.08 -10.95
C LYS A 150 9.59 -1.89 -12.15
N VAL A 151 8.27 -2.08 -12.24
CA VAL A 151 7.60 -2.75 -13.36
C VAL A 151 6.47 -1.84 -13.82
N ASN A 152 6.62 -1.23 -15.00
CA ASN A 152 5.74 -0.17 -15.47
C ASN A 152 5.24 -0.44 -16.90
N ASP A 153 4.21 0.33 -17.30
CA ASP A 153 3.75 0.44 -18.69
C ASP A 153 3.45 -0.92 -19.36
N GLY A 154 2.88 -1.87 -18.60
CA GLY A 154 2.46 -3.19 -19.07
C GLY A 154 3.54 -4.26 -19.11
N ALA A 155 4.72 -3.99 -18.57
CA ALA A 155 5.76 -5.00 -18.38
C ALA A 155 5.38 -6.04 -17.32
N LEU A 156 5.91 -7.26 -17.42
CA LEU A 156 5.49 -8.38 -16.57
C LEU A 156 6.68 -9.12 -15.93
N LEU A 157 6.47 -9.60 -14.71
CA LEU A 157 7.20 -10.73 -14.14
C LEU A 157 6.27 -11.93 -14.14
N ALA A 158 6.60 -13.02 -14.83
CA ALA A 158 5.65 -14.10 -14.98
C ALA A 158 6.27 -15.49 -14.93
N THR A 159 5.65 -16.36 -14.16
CA THR A 159 5.78 -17.81 -14.25
C THR A 159 4.46 -18.38 -14.74
N ARG A 160 4.50 -19.20 -15.79
CA ARG A 160 3.28 -19.68 -16.47
C ARG A 160 3.38 -21.14 -16.86
N THR A 161 2.26 -21.85 -16.76
CA THR A 161 2.10 -23.18 -17.33
C THR A 161 0.80 -23.27 -18.12
N ASN A 162 0.88 -23.77 -19.35
CA ASN A 162 -0.26 -24.22 -20.16
C ASN A 162 -0.52 -25.73 -20.00
N GLY A 163 0.33 -26.42 -19.23
CA GLY A 163 0.34 -27.87 -19.15
C GLY A 163 0.00 -28.45 -17.80
N ASN A 164 0.18 -29.76 -17.69
CA ASN A 164 -0.20 -30.51 -16.49
C ASN A 164 0.80 -30.39 -15.33
N GLY A 165 1.97 -29.78 -15.55
CA GLY A 165 2.91 -29.43 -14.50
C GLY A 165 2.62 -28.04 -13.93
N ASN A 166 3.14 -27.75 -12.74
CA ASN A 166 2.84 -26.53 -11.99
C ASN A 166 3.57 -25.32 -12.58
N ALA A 167 3.02 -24.12 -12.41
CA ALA A 167 3.78 -22.89 -12.69
C ALA A 167 4.94 -22.75 -11.70
N GLY A 168 5.96 -21.92 -11.99
CA GLY A 168 6.98 -21.56 -11.00
C GLY A 168 6.50 -20.49 -10.01
N SER A 169 7.33 -20.14 -9.04
CA SER A 169 7.11 -19.01 -8.12
C SER A 169 7.78 -17.72 -8.62
N VAL A 170 7.24 -16.57 -8.22
CA VAL A 170 7.91 -15.27 -8.36
C VAL A 170 8.40 -14.81 -6.99
N ASN A 171 9.71 -14.67 -6.81
CA ASN A 171 10.34 -14.28 -5.55
C ASN A 171 11.08 -12.95 -5.73
N ILE A 172 10.70 -11.95 -4.95
CA ILE A 172 11.25 -10.60 -5.03
C ILE A 172 11.79 -10.20 -3.66
N ASN A 173 13.06 -9.86 -3.60
CA ASN A 173 13.72 -9.29 -2.43
C ASN A 173 14.32 -7.94 -2.81
N ALA A 174 13.66 -6.85 -2.42
CA ALA A 174 14.15 -5.50 -2.57
C ALA A 174 14.49 -4.92 -1.19
N THR A 175 15.54 -4.10 -1.04
CA THR A 175 15.80 -3.47 0.27
C THR A 175 14.97 -2.22 0.49
N ASP A 176 14.67 -1.46 -0.57
CA ASP A 176 14.03 -0.15 -0.46
C ASP A 176 12.56 -0.22 -0.91
N PHE A 177 12.30 -0.52 -2.18
CA PHE A 177 10.92 -0.59 -2.65
C PHE A 177 10.71 -1.48 -3.86
N VAL A 178 9.46 -1.93 -3.98
CA VAL A 178 8.90 -2.56 -5.17
C VAL A 178 7.74 -1.70 -5.67
N LEU A 179 7.74 -1.36 -6.95
CA LEU A 179 6.69 -0.59 -7.61
C LEU A 179 6.16 -1.34 -8.83
N PHE A 180 4.85 -1.55 -8.86
CA PHE A 180 4.10 -1.92 -10.05
C PHE A 180 3.18 -0.76 -10.43
N ASP A 181 3.30 -0.26 -11.66
CA ASP A 181 2.55 0.94 -12.08
C ASP A 181 1.95 0.79 -13.48
N GLY A 182 0.64 1.02 -13.56
CA GLY A 182 -0.05 1.27 -14.81
C GLY A 182 -0.38 0.05 -15.65
N VAL A 183 -0.80 0.33 -16.87
CA VAL A 183 -1.25 -0.62 -17.88
C VAL A 183 -0.58 -0.23 -19.20
N GLY A 184 -0.06 -1.21 -19.93
CA GLY A 184 0.58 -0.99 -21.22
C GLY A 184 -0.41 -0.71 -22.35
N SER A 185 0.09 -0.30 -23.50
CA SER A 185 -0.72 -0.01 -24.69
C SER A 185 -1.50 -1.21 -25.26
N ASN A 186 -1.18 -2.43 -24.80
CA ASN A 186 -1.84 -3.69 -25.12
C ASN A 186 -2.89 -4.10 -24.06
N ASN A 187 -3.23 -3.22 -23.13
CA ASN A 187 -4.08 -3.48 -21.96
C ASN A 187 -3.53 -4.51 -20.97
N ASN A 188 -2.26 -4.93 -21.09
CA ASN A 188 -1.63 -5.73 -20.05
C ASN A 188 -1.31 -4.86 -18.84
N ARG A 189 -1.69 -5.34 -17.65
CA ARG A 189 -1.46 -4.68 -16.38
C ARG A 189 -0.02 -4.93 -15.95
N SER A 190 0.70 -3.89 -15.53
CA SER A 190 2.05 -4.07 -14.98
C SER A 190 1.97 -4.93 -13.72
N GLY A 191 2.83 -5.94 -13.57
CA GLY A 191 2.58 -6.89 -12.50
C GLY A 191 3.52 -8.06 -12.35
N ALA A 192 3.24 -8.86 -11.33
CA ALA A 192 3.83 -10.17 -11.11
C ALA A 192 2.74 -11.25 -11.17
N TYR A 193 3.06 -12.35 -11.83
CA TYR A 193 2.10 -13.37 -12.22
C TYR A 193 2.65 -14.77 -11.97
N SER A 194 1.89 -15.59 -11.27
CA SER A 194 2.07 -17.03 -11.20
C SER A 194 0.77 -17.69 -11.66
N LEU A 195 0.76 -18.22 -12.88
CA LEU A 195 -0.48 -18.61 -13.54
C LEU A 195 -0.45 -20.04 -14.10
N ALA A 196 -1.52 -20.78 -13.83
CA ALA A 196 -1.83 -22.04 -14.49
C ALA A 196 -3.05 -21.88 -15.42
N PHE A 197 -2.86 -22.13 -16.72
CA PHE A 197 -3.87 -21.87 -17.75
C PHE A 197 -4.77 -23.08 -18.06
N THR A 198 -5.88 -22.77 -18.75
CA THR A 198 -7.09 -23.58 -18.97
C THR A 198 -6.91 -25.02 -19.49
N LEU A 199 -5.80 -25.36 -20.16
CA LEU A 199 -5.61 -26.67 -20.78
C LEU A 199 -4.90 -27.68 -19.87
N GLY A 200 -4.35 -27.24 -18.75
CA GLY A 200 -3.53 -28.04 -17.84
C GLY A 200 -4.22 -28.41 -16.53
N THR A 201 -3.70 -29.47 -15.89
CA THR A 201 -4.00 -29.84 -14.49
C THR A 201 -3.00 -29.29 -13.47
N GLY A 202 -2.10 -28.41 -13.89
CA GLY A 202 -1.08 -27.82 -13.03
C GLY A 202 -1.65 -26.77 -12.08
N ALA A 203 -1.07 -26.65 -10.88
CA ALA A 203 -1.36 -25.56 -9.96
C ALA A 203 -0.50 -24.32 -10.24
N ALA A 204 -1.00 -23.16 -9.85
CA ALA A 204 -0.14 -21.99 -9.68
C ALA A 204 0.68 -22.13 -8.39
N ASN A 205 1.90 -21.60 -8.40
CA ASN A 205 2.75 -21.49 -7.23
C ASN A 205 2.72 -20.05 -6.69
N ASP A 206 3.58 -19.74 -5.73
CA ASP A 206 3.44 -18.53 -4.93
C ASP A 206 4.09 -17.27 -5.54
N ILE A 207 3.63 -16.11 -5.07
CA ILE A 207 4.33 -14.83 -5.22
C ILE A 207 4.81 -14.40 -3.83
N ASN A 208 6.13 -14.25 -3.66
CA ASN A 208 6.76 -13.84 -2.41
C ASN A 208 7.47 -12.49 -2.58
N ILE A 209 7.13 -11.50 -1.77
CA ILE A 209 7.75 -10.16 -1.81
C ILE A 209 8.28 -9.79 -0.42
N ASN A 210 9.57 -9.50 -0.33
CA ASN A 210 10.21 -8.90 0.83
C ASN A 210 10.77 -7.52 0.43
N THR A 211 10.35 -6.47 1.13
CA THR A 211 10.73 -5.08 0.81
C THR A 211 10.62 -4.17 2.02
N ASP A 212 11.15 -2.95 1.95
CA ASP A 212 10.75 -1.90 2.90
C ASP A 212 9.34 -1.38 2.55
N SER A 213 9.11 -1.01 1.28
CA SER A 213 7.79 -0.57 0.81
C SER A 213 7.33 -1.24 -0.49
N LEU A 214 6.01 -1.50 -0.62
CA LEU A 214 5.36 -2.03 -1.82
C LEU A 214 4.28 -1.07 -2.33
N PHE A 215 4.30 -0.76 -3.62
CA PHE A 215 3.33 0.11 -4.29
C PHE A 215 2.72 -0.59 -5.51
N LEU A 216 1.38 -0.66 -5.56
CA LEU A 216 0.61 -0.99 -6.75
C LEU A 216 -0.23 0.22 -7.14
N ARG A 217 -0.06 0.72 -8.36
CA ARG A 217 -0.72 1.96 -8.82
C ARG A 217 -1.37 1.81 -10.18
N ASN A 218 -2.40 2.63 -10.42
CA ASN A 218 -2.97 2.89 -11.74
C ASN A 218 -3.39 1.62 -12.52
N GLY A 219 -3.89 0.59 -11.82
CA GLY A 219 -4.36 -0.65 -12.44
C GLY A 219 -3.34 -1.79 -12.51
N ALA A 220 -2.21 -1.66 -11.80
CA ALA A 220 -1.23 -2.73 -11.63
C ALA A 220 -1.81 -3.99 -10.94
N ASN A 221 -1.13 -5.14 -11.08
CA ASN A 221 -1.66 -6.42 -10.64
C ASN A 221 -0.59 -7.35 -10.06
N LEU A 222 -0.90 -7.98 -8.92
CA LEU A 222 -0.20 -9.16 -8.42
C LEU A 222 -1.18 -10.32 -8.41
N ARG A 223 -0.94 -11.35 -9.23
CA ARG A 223 -1.90 -12.45 -9.42
C ARG A 223 -1.26 -13.82 -9.33
N ALA A 224 -1.66 -14.61 -8.33
CA ALA A 224 -1.35 -16.02 -8.24
C ALA A 224 -2.64 -16.82 -8.44
N GLY A 225 -2.85 -17.39 -9.64
CA GLY A 225 -4.17 -17.86 -10.03
C GLY A 225 -4.19 -19.01 -11.02
N THR A 226 -5.35 -19.66 -11.09
CA THR A 226 -5.61 -20.81 -11.95
C THR A 226 -6.85 -20.56 -12.82
N GLU A 227 -6.73 -20.89 -14.10
CA GLU A 227 -7.82 -20.82 -15.07
C GLU A 227 -8.27 -22.22 -15.53
N GLY A 228 -7.57 -23.27 -15.12
CA GLY A 228 -7.80 -24.66 -15.53
C GLY A 228 -8.19 -25.56 -14.36
N VAL A 229 -7.48 -26.69 -14.25
CA VAL A 229 -7.61 -27.62 -13.12
C VAL A 229 -6.34 -27.50 -12.27
N GLY A 230 -6.48 -27.33 -10.96
CA GLY A 230 -5.36 -27.09 -10.05
C GLY A 230 -5.64 -25.89 -9.15
N ASN A 231 -5.01 -25.83 -7.97
CA ASN A 231 -5.22 -24.75 -7.02
C ASN A 231 -4.52 -23.46 -7.47
N ALA A 232 -5.05 -22.33 -7.03
CA ALA A 232 -4.33 -21.06 -7.10
C ALA A 232 -3.14 -21.07 -6.12
N GLY A 233 -2.12 -20.27 -6.42
CA GLY A 233 -0.96 -20.11 -5.54
C GLY A 233 -1.22 -19.03 -4.49
N ASN A 234 -0.35 -18.94 -3.49
CA ASN A 234 -0.47 -17.97 -2.40
C ASN A 234 0.31 -16.69 -2.72
N ILE A 235 -0.06 -15.59 -2.07
CA ILE A 235 0.71 -14.34 -2.11
C ILE A 235 1.16 -13.99 -0.69
N LYS A 236 2.48 -13.89 -0.50
CA LYS A 236 3.08 -13.49 0.77
C LYS A 236 3.89 -12.22 0.62
N ILE A 237 3.54 -11.21 1.41
CA ILE A 237 4.18 -9.89 1.38
C ILE A 237 4.67 -9.53 2.77
N ILE A 238 5.96 -9.25 2.88
CA ILE A 238 6.59 -8.68 4.05
C ILE A 238 7.15 -7.32 3.62
N ALA A 239 6.46 -6.25 4.01
CA ALA A 239 6.94 -4.88 3.88
C ALA A 239 7.31 -4.36 5.27
N GLN A 240 8.39 -3.58 5.41
CA GLN A 240 8.76 -3.02 6.72
C GLN A 240 7.91 -1.79 7.06
N ASP A 241 7.62 -0.93 6.09
CA ASP A 241 6.90 0.33 6.29
C ASP A 241 5.49 0.29 5.70
N LEU A 242 5.37 0.14 4.38
CA LEU A 242 4.12 0.41 3.68
C LEU A 242 3.79 -0.61 2.60
N VAL A 243 2.52 -1.05 2.58
CA VAL A 243 1.87 -1.62 1.39
C VAL A 243 0.78 -0.65 0.95
N SER A 244 0.86 -0.16 -0.28
CA SER A 244 -0.11 0.76 -0.87
C SER A 244 -0.69 0.19 -2.16
N ILE A 245 -2.00 -0.07 -2.16
CA ILE A 245 -2.77 -0.51 -3.33
C ILE A 245 -3.68 0.65 -3.71
N ASP A 246 -3.33 1.38 -4.77
CA ASP A 246 -3.97 2.65 -5.10
C ASP A 246 -4.43 2.75 -6.55
N GLY A 247 -5.65 3.24 -6.71
CA GLY A 247 -6.17 3.68 -8.00
C GLY A 247 -6.65 2.55 -8.90
N ALA A 248 -7.06 2.96 -10.09
CA ALA A 248 -7.44 2.11 -11.20
C ALA A 248 -6.86 2.71 -12.49
N SER A 249 -6.73 1.91 -13.55
CA SER A 249 -6.36 2.41 -14.87
C SER A 249 -7.47 3.28 -15.48
N SER A 250 -7.17 3.95 -16.60
CA SER A 250 -8.16 4.68 -17.40
C SER A 250 -9.35 3.80 -17.83
N ASP A 251 -9.09 2.52 -18.09
CA ASP A 251 -10.09 1.51 -18.46
C ASP A 251 -10.77 0.86 -17.25
N ARG A 252 -10.56 1.45 -16.07
CA ARG A 252 -11.15 1.06 -14.78
C ARG A 252 -10.70 -0.30 -14.27
N PHE A 253 -9.55 -0.79 -14.70
CA PHE A 253 -8.91 -1.93 -14.03
C PHE A 253 -8.39 -1.45 -12.67
N PRO A 254 -8.92 -1.92 -11.54
CA PRO A 254 -8.40 -1.55 -10.22
C PRO A 254 -6.95 -2.02 -10.06
N SER A 255 -6.17 -1.37 -9.20
CA SER A 255 -4.91 -1.95 -8.72
C SER A 255 -5.24 -3.12 -7.78
N THR A 256 -4.74 -4.33 -8.05
CA THR A 256 -5.15 -5.53 -7.28
C THR A 256 -3.98 -6.40 -6.84
N ILE A 257 -4.08 -6.91 -5.62
CA ILE A 257 -3.34 -8.09 -5.14
C ILE A 257 -4.37 -9.19 -4.99
N GLU A 258 -4.25 -10.26 -5.77
CA GLU A 258 -5.28 -11.30 -5.82
C GLU A 258 -4.72 -12.72 -5.99
N THR A 259 -5.25 -13.65 -5.20
CA THR A 259 -5.30 -15.05 -5.60
C THR A 259 -6.64 -15.30 -6.26
N GLU A 260 -6.67 -16.08 -7.34
CA GLU A 260 -7.91 -16.26 -8.08
C GLU A 260 -8.05 -17.66 -8.66
N VAL A 261 -9.22 -18.24 -8.44
CA VAL A 261 -9.73 -19.36 -9.25
C VAL A 261 -10.75 -18.79 -10.22
N ALA A 262 -10.42 -18.80 -11.51
CA ALA A 262 -11.26 -18.19 -12.53
C ALA A 262 -12.61 -18.93 -12.66
N LYS A 263 -13.57 -18.25 -13.28
CA LYS A 263 -14.88 -18.84 -13.56
C LYS A 263 -14.76 -20.14 -14.35
N ASN A 264 -15.43 -21.18 -13.87
CA ASN A 264 -15.39 -22.56 -14.40
C ASN A 264 -14.08 -23.33 -14.15
N ALA A 265 -13.08 -22.73 -13.49
CA ALA A 265 -11.88 -23.45 -13.08
C ALA A 265 -12.18 -24.40 -11.90
N LEU A 266 -11.36 -25.44 -11.77
CA LEU A 266 -11.47 -26.49 -10.75
C LEU A 266 -10.23 -26.47 -9.85
N GLY A 267 -10.34 -25.83 -8.69
CA GLY A 267 -9.29 -25.74 -7.69
C GLY A 267 -9.73 -24.85 -6.54
N ASN A 268 -9.01 -24.91 -5.43
CA ASN A 268 -9.18 -23.97 -4.33
C ASN A 268 -8.35 -22.71 -4.56
N GLY A 269 -8.85 -21.59 -4.03
CA GLY A 269 -8.14 -20.32 -3.93
C GLY A 269 -6.90 -20.45 -3.06
N GLY A 270 -5.93 -19.59 -3.32
CA GLY A 270 -4.72 -19.48 -2.51
C GLY A 270 -4.87 -18.39 -1.46
N ASP A 271 -4.02 -18.41 -0.45
CA ASP A 271 -4.08 -17.46 0.65
C ASP A 271 -3.32 -16.17 0.33
N VAL A 272 -3.70 -15.08 1.00
CA VAL A 272 -2.96 -13.81 0.94
C VAL A 272 -2.52 -13.38 2.34
N ASP A 273 -1.20 -13.37 2.55
CA ASP A 273 -0.58 -12.99 3.82
C ASP A 273 0.20 -11.69 3.66
N ILE A 274 -0.20 -10.63 4.39
CA ILE A 274 0.49 -9.34 4.40
C ILE A 274 0.95 -9.01 5.82
N THR A 275 2.24 -8.66 5.96
CA THR A 275 2.82 -8.06 7.17
C THR A 275 3.45 -6.73 6.81
N THR A 276 3.05 -5.64 7.48
CA THR A 276 3.52 -4.26 7.21
C THR A 276 3.30 -3.33 8.41
N MET A 277 3.94 -2.17 8.50
CA MET A 277 3.50 -1.16 9.48
C MET A 277 2.17 -0.54 9.04
N SER A 278 2.03 -0.19 7.76
CA SER A 278 0.82 0.42 7.22
C SER A 278 0.34 -0.31 5.97
N LEU A 279 -0.97 -0.60 5.92
CA LEU A 279 -1.67 -1.08 4.72
C LEU A 279 -2.69 -0.05 4.27
N PHE A 280 -2.49 0.53 3.09
CA PHE A 280 -3.41 1.48 2.46
C PHE A 280 -4.03 0.87 1.20
N ILE A 281 -5.35 0.79 1.18
CA ILE A 281 -6.12 0.32 0.04
C ILE A 281 -7.05 1.47 -0.36
N THR A 282 -6.71 2.17 -1.44
CA THR A 282 -7.36 3.43 -1.80
C THR A 282 -7.78 3.56 -3.25
N ASN A 283 -8.78 4.41 -3.49
CA ASN A 283 -9.19 4.82 -4.84
C ASN A 283 -9.54 3.64 -5.75
N ALA A 284 -10.37 2.71 -5.26
CA ALA A 284 -10.73 1.44 -5.90
C ALA A 284 -9.63 0.35 -5.91
N GLY A 285 -8.54 0.50 -5.16
CA GLY A 285 -7.62 -0.60 -4.91
C GLY A 285 -8.30 -1.80 -4.23
N GLU A 286 -7.82 -3.00 -4.51
CA GLU A 286 -8.41 -4.24 -3.99
C GLU A 286 -7.34 -5.25 -3.53
N LEU A 287 -7.61 -5.89 -2.40
CA LEU A 287 -6.90 -7.04 -1.87
C LEU A 287 -7.87 -8.21 -1.82
N SER A 288 -7.57 -9.32 -2.50
CA SER A 288 -8.54 -10.39 -2.74
C SER A 288 -7.94 -11.79 -2.60
N SER A 289 -8.68 -12.70 -1.99
CA SER A 289 -8.44 -14.16 -2.06
C SER A 289 -9.64 -14.92 -2.64
N SER A 290 -10.47 -14.22 -3.40
CA SER A 290 -11.77 -14.69 -3.87
C SER A 290 -11.71 -15.83 -4.89
N SER A 291 -12.77 -16.64 -4.93
CA SER A 291 -12.92 -17.74 -5.89
C SER A 291 -14.21 -17.58 -6.70
N GLN A 292 -14.08 -17.57 -8.03
CA GLN A 292 -15.20 -17.65 -8.98
C GLN A 292 -15.38 -19.08 -9.54
N GLY A 293 -14.52 -20.02 -9.11
CA GLY A 293 -14.55 -21.41 -9.52
C GLY A 293 -15.40 -22.28 -8.59
N ASN A 294 -15.29 -23.60 -8.78
CA ASN A 294 -16.03 -24.59 -7.97
C ASN A 294 -15.34 -24.99 -6.66
N GLY A 295 -14.16 -24.44 -6.36
CA GLY A 295 -13.47 -24.66 -5.09
C GLY A 295 -13.57 -23.48 -4.13
N ALA A 296 -13.14 -23.72 -2.89
CA ALA A 296 -13.13 -22.72 -1.81
C ALA A 296 -12.33 -21.48 -2.22
N ALA A 297 -12.74 -20.29 -1.76
CA ALA A 297 -11.85 -19.13 -1.74
C ALA A 297 -10.71 -19.35 -0.73
N GLY A 298 -9.61 -18.62 -0.88
CA GLY A 298 -8.51 -18.67 0.07
C GLY A 298 -8.76 -17.77 1.28
N ASP A 299 -7.93 -17.93 2.30
CA ASP A 299 -7.94 -17.09 3.48
C ASP A 299 -7.03 -15.86 3.28
N LEU A 300 -7.37 -14.75 3.94
CA LEU A 300 -6.63 -13.50 3.86
C LEU A 300 -6.23 -13.06 5.26
N MET A 301 -4.93 -12.94 5.50
CA MET A 301 -4.37 -12.48 6.77
C MET A 301 -3.61 -11.17 6.60
N VAL A 302 -3.95 -10.16 7.38
CA VAL A 302 -3.23 -8.89 7.44
C VAL A 302 -2.76 -8.61 8.86
N ASN A 303 -1.45 -8.48 9.02
CA ASN A 303 -0.82 -8.00 10.25
C ASN A 303 -0.26 -6.59 9.97
N ALA A 304 -0.90 -5.56 10.55
CA ALA A 304 -0.45 -4.18 10.36
C ALA A 304 -0.69 -3.29 11.58
N ASN A 305 0.06 -2.21 11.73
CA ASN A 305 -0.26 -1.22 12.76
C ASN A 305 -1.48 -0.39 12.37
N LEU A 306 -1.51 0.05 11.11
CA LEU A 306 -2.58 0.85 10.53
C LEU A 306 -3.12 0.16 9.27
N ILE A 307 -4.43 -0.06 9.24
CA ILE A 307 -5.16 -0.50 8.05
C ILE A 307 -6.12 0.60 7.64
N ARG A 308 -5.99 1.13 6.41
CA ARG A 308 -6.88 2.16 5.88
C ARG A 308 -7.49 1.71 4.56
N LEU A 309 -8.81 1.63 4.53
CA LEU A 309 -9.59 1.47 3.32
C LEU A 309 -10.30 2.79 3.02
N ASP A 310 -10.10 3.32 1.82
CA ASP A 310 -10.62 4.64 1.50
C ASP A 310 -11.00 4.84 0.03
N ASN A 311 -12.15 5.46 -0.23
CA ASN A 311 -12.64 5.75 -1.59
C ASN A 311 -12.76 4.47 -2.44
N ARG A 312 -13.65 3.57 -2.01
CA ARG A 312 -13.88 2.23 -2.61
C ARG A 312 -12.71 1.26 -2.45
N GLY A 313 -11.93 1.39 -1.37
CA GLY A 313 -10.93 0.37 -1.04
C GLY A 313 -11.64 -0.92 -0.62
N LYS A 314 -11.18 -2.08 -1.12
CA LYS A 314 -11.84 -3.37 -0.89
C LYS A 314 -10.87 -4.44 -0.38
N ILE A 315 -11.30 -5.21 0.61
CA ILE A 315 -10.69 -6.48 1.04
C ILE A 315 -11.75 -7.57 0.84
N SER A 316 -11.42 -8.65 0.13
CA SER A 316 -12.42 -9.62 -0.33
C SER A 316 -11.91 -11.06 -0.23
N ALA A 317 -12.74 -11.97 0.26
CA ALA A 317 -12.59 -13.41 0.13
C ALA A 317 -13.94 -14.02 -0.27
N ASP A 318 -14.59 -13.38 -1.25
CA ASP A 318 -15.90 -13.78 -1.75
C ASP A 318 -15.80 -15.12 -2.48
N THR A 319 -16.88 -15.90 -2.45
CA THR A 319 -16.87 -17.25 -3.03
C THR A 319 -18.19 -17.70 -3.64
N ILE A 320 -18.09 -18.57 -4.65
CA ILE A 320 -19.22 -19.32 -5.22
C ILE A 320 -19.28 -20.76 -4.65
N ALA A 321 -18.20 -21.26 -4.06
CA ALA A 321 -18.14 -22.60 -3.47
C ALA A 321 -17.21 -22.62 -2.25
N GLY A 322 -17.50 -23.45 -1.24
CA GLY A 322 -16.68 -23.48 -0.01
C GLY A 322 -16.76 -22.18 0.80
N GLN A 323 -15.69 -21.83 1.52
CA GLN A 323 -15.62 -20.62 2.36
C GLN A 323 -14.24 -19.97 2.16
N GLY A 324 -14.16 -18.64 2.20
CA GLY A 324 -12.91 -17.89 2.36
C GLY A 324 -13.03 -16.97 3.57
N ASN A 325 -11.99 -16.90 4.40
CA ASN A 325 -12.02 -16.11 5.63
C ASN A 325 -11.08 -14.91 5.55
N ILE A 326 -11.41 -13.85 6.27
CA ILE A 326 -10.56 -12.67 6.44
C ILE A 326 -10.17 -12.55 7.91
N ASN A 327 -8.87 -12.45 8.18
CA ASN A 327 -8.33 -12.14 9.50
C ASN A 327 -7.48 -10.85 9.44
N LEU A 328 -7.92 -9.81 10.15
CA LEU A 328 -7.22 -8.54 10.24
C LEU A 328 -6.72 -8.31 11.66
N ASN A 329 -5.42 -8.11 11.81
CA ASN A 329 -4.77 -7.86 13.09
C ASN A 329 -4.19 -6.44 13.14
N PRO A 330 -5.04 -5.39 13.25
CA PRO A 330 -4.56 -4.03 13.42
C PRO A 330 -3.96 -3.85 14.83
N ARG A 331 -2.77 -3.24 14.93
CA ARG A 331 -2.19 -2.88 16.23
C ARG A 331 -2.81 -1.62 16.81
N ASP A 332 -3.02 -0.61 15.97
CA ASP A 332 -3.41 0.73 16.39
C ASP A 332 -4.79 1.11 15.84
N LEU A 333 -5.00 1.02 14.53
CA LEU A 333 -6.21 1.54 13.89
C LEU A 333 -6.59 0.76 12.62
N LEU A 334 -7.87 0.41 12.51
CA LEU A 334 -8.55 0.13 11.25
C LEU A 334 -9.53 1.27 10.95
N ILE A 335 -9.37 1.93 9.80
CA ILE A 335 -10.27 2.99 9.36
C ILE A 335 -10.85 2.71 7.97
N MET A 336 -12.18 2.84 7.86
CA MET A 336 -12.93 2.60 6.64
C MET A 336 -13.70 3.86 6.24
N ARG A 337 -13.50 4.30 5.00
CA ARG A 337 -14.05 5.55 4.48
C ARG A 337 -14.54 5.44 3.05
N ARG A 338 -15.52 6.29 2.70
CA ARG A 338 -16.02 6.56 1.35
C ARG A 338 -16.28 5.30 0.51
N ASN A 339 -17.30 4.53 0.86
CA ASN A 339 -17.75 3.29 0.18
C ASN A 339 -16.71 2.16 0.20
N SER A 340 -15.97 2.00 1.28
CA SER A 340 -14.98 0.91 1.41
C SER A 340 -15.61 -0.37 1.97
N GLU A 341 -15.03 -1.53 1.66
CA GLU A 341 -15.67 -2.81 1.94
C GLU A 341 -14.68 -3.88 2.41
N ILE A 342 -15.09 -4.68 3.40
CA ILE A 342 -14.45 -5.93 3.81
C ILE A 342 -15.52 -7.02 3.64
N THR A 343 -15.29 -8.03 2.81
CA THR A 343 -16.34 -8.97 2.41
C THR A 343 -15.87 -10.42 2.27
N THR A 344 -16.69 -11.35 2.74
CA THR A 344 -16.55 -12.82 2.61
C THR A 344 -17.84 -13.43 2.07
N GLN A 345 -18.49 -12.76 1.12
CA GLN A 345 -19.84 -13.12 0.67
C GLN A 345 -19.87 -14.44 -0.09
N ALA A 346 -20.92 -15.22 0.16
CA ALA A 346 -21.20 -16.46 -0.56
C ALA A 346 -22.32 -16.28 -1.59
N PHE A 347 -21.98 -16.49 -2.87
CA PHE A 347 -22.86 -16.39 -4.03
C PHE A 347 -23.34 -17.75 -4.55
N GLY A 348 -22.87 -18.84 -3.95
CA GLY A 348 -23.23 -20.20 -4.35
C GLY A 348 -24.49 -20.75 -3.68
N THR A 349 -25.07 -21.77 -4.31
CA THR A 349 -26.20 -22.53 -3.75
C THR A 349 -25.76 -23.37 -2.55
N ASN A 350 -26.47 -23.26 -1.43
CA ASN A 350 -26.14 -23.94 -0.16
C ASN A 350 -24.73 -23.62 0.40
N ILE A 351 -24.19 -22.43 0.13
CA ILE A 351 -22.86 -22.04 0.59
C ILE A 351 -22.94 -21.07 1.77
N THR A 352 -22.32 -21.44 2.89
CA THR A 352 -22.25 -20.56 4.07
C THR A 352 -21.31 -19.39 3.78
N GLY A 353 -21.69 -18.17 4.18
CA GLY A 353 -20.80 -17.01 4.11
C GLY A 353 -19.50 -17.27 4.87
N GLY A 354 -18.37 -16.74 4.38
CA GLY A 354 -17.08 -16.89 5.05
C GLY A 354 -17.00 -16.07 6.34
N ASN A 355 -15.98 -16.30 7.18
CA ASN A 355 -15.86 -15.62 8.46
C ASN A 355 -14.91 -14.41 8.38
N ILE A 356 -15.22 -13.36 9.13
CA ILE A 356 -14.37 -12.18 9.29
C ILE A 356 -13.97 -12.08 10.76
N THR A 357 -12.67 -12.06 11.02
CA THR A 357 -12.09 -11.79 12.33
C THR A 357 -11.28 -10.50 12.27
N ILE A 358 -11.56 -9.58 13.20
CA ILE A 358 -10.74 -8.40 13.41
C ILE A 358 -10.23 -8.45 14.85
N ASP A 359 -8.95 -8.77 15.02
CA ASP A 359 -8.34 -9.01 16.33
C ASP A 359 -7.21 -8.03 16.60
N GLY A 360 -7.50 -7.02 17.42
CA GLY A 360 -6.53 -6.03 17.84
C GLY A 360 -6.93 -5.53 19.21
N GLU A 361 -6.57 -6.28 20.26
CA GLU A 361 -7.02 -6.07 21.65
C GLU A 361 -6.93 -4.60 22.12
N ASN A 362 -5.95 -3.84 21.63
CA ASN A 362 -5.73 -2.42 21.99
C ASN A 362 -5.98 -1.44 20.83
N SER A 363 -6.50 -1.92 19.70
CA SER A 363 -6.74 -1.14 18.50
C SER A 363 -8.11 -0.47 18.51
N PHE A 364 -8.29 0.50 17.62
CA PHE A 364 -9.58 1.15 17.37
C PHE A 364 -10.08 0.80 15.97
N ILE A 365 -11.40 0.71 15.83
CA ILE A 365 -12.07 0.62 14.52
C ILE A 365 -12.92 1.86 14.30
N ILE A 366 -12.77 2.50 13.14
CA ILE A 366 -13.55 3.68 12.76
C ILE A 366 -14.14 3.46 11.36
N ALA A 367 -15.48 3.46 11.26
CA ALA A 367 -16.17 3.63 10.00
C ALA A 367 -17.03 4.88 10.06
N VAL A 368 -16.86 5.82 9.12
CA VAL A 368 -17.61 7.08 9.16
C VAL A 368 -19.08 6.78 8.82
N PRO A 369 -20.07 7.12 9.69
CA PRO A 369 -21.44 6.64 9.55
C PRO A 369 -22.08 6.92 8.19
N ASN A 370 -21.89 8.10 7.61
CA ASN A 370 -22.53 8.51 6.35
C ASN A 370 -21.65 8.28 5.12
N GLU A 371 -20.66 7.41 5.22
CA GLU A 371 -19.75 7.08 4.12
C GLU A 371 -19.94 5.64 3.60
N ASN A 372 -21.02 4.95 3.96
CA ASN A 372 -21.42 3.63 3.42
C ASN A 372 -20.26 2.61 3.35
N SER A 373 -19.47 2.49 4.41
CA SER A 373 -18.35 1.54 4.47
C SER A 373 -18.74 0.30 5.27
N ASN A 374 -18.58 -0.88 4.68
CA ASN A 374 -19.32 -2.07 5.12
C ASN A 374 -18.40 -3.26 5.40
N THR A 375 -18.72 -4.05 6.42
CA THR A 375 -18.08 -5.34 6.73
C THR A 375 -19.11 -6.45 6.63
N ARG A 376 -18.89 -7.44 5.74
CA ARG A 376 -19.96 -8.34 5.28
C ARG A 376 -19.54 -9.80 5.24
N ALA A 377 -20.31 -10.65 5.90
CA ALA A 377 -20.19 -12.10 5.86
C ALA A 377 -21.50 -12.74 5.39
N ASP A 378 -22.13 -12.16 4.36
CA ASP A 378 -23.47 -12.58 3.94
C ASP A 378 -23.42 -13.87 3.07
N SER A 379 -24.54 -14.58 3.01
CA SER A 379 -24.81 -15.64 2.04
C SER A 379 -26.14 -15.36 1.35
N GLU A 380 -26.17 -15.47 0.02
CA GLU A 380 -27.39 -15.21 -0.76
C GLU A 380 -28.46 -16.28 -0.57
N ASP A 381 -28.06 -17.56 -0.55
CA ASP A 381 -28.96 -18.72 -0.62
C ASP A 381 -28.82 -19.68 0.58
N PHE A 382 -27.95 -19.37 1.54
CA PHE A 382 -27.75 -20.23 2.71
C PHE A 382 -27.48 -19.41 3.99
N ARG A 383 -26.73 -19.98 4.93
CA ARG A 383 -26.42 -19.35 6.21
C ARG A 383 -25.37 -18.24 6.05
N GLY A 384 -25.58 -17.09 6.66
CA GLY A 384 -24.53 -16.08 6.82
C GLY A 384 -23.35 -16.61 7.64
N GLY A 385 -22.16 -16.07 7.41
CA GLY A 385 -20.91 -16.39 8.11
C GLY A 385 -20.83 -15.76 9.50
N ASN A 386 -19.67 -15.82 10.14
CA ASN A 386 -19.46 -15.22 11.45
C ASN A 386 -18.52 -14.01 11.38
N ILE A 387 -18.88 -12.93 12.08
CA ILE A 387 -18.03 -11.75 12.25
C ILE A 387 -17.67 -11.66 13.74
N THR A 388 -16.37 -11.73 14.04
CA THR A 388 -15.84 -11.54 15.40
C THR A 388 -14.91 -10.34 15.42
N ILE A 389 -15.17 -9.40 16.32
CA ILE A 389 -14.38 -8.18 16.48
C ILE A 389 -13.91 -8.08 17.94
N ASN A 390 -12.59 -8.11 18.15
CA ASN A 390 -11.94 -7.97 19.45
C ASN A 390 -11.07 -6.71 19.44
N VAL A 391 -11.58 -5.60 19.96
CA VAL A 391 -10.88 -4.30 19.90
C VAL A 391 -11.13 -3.46 21.14
N ALA A 392 -10.31 -2.41 21.35
CA ALA A 392 -10.51 -1.50 22.48
C ALA A 392 -11.84 -0.75 22.34
N ASN A 393 -12.12 -0.19 21.14
CA ASN A 393 -13.39 0.46 20.83
C ASN A 393 -13.70 0.41 19.32
N ILE A 394 -14.98 0.50 18.97
CA ILE A 394 -15.50 0.56 17.61
C ILE A 394 -16.45 1.76 17.45
N PHE A 395 -16.29 2.53 16.38
CA PHE A 395 -17.07 3.74 16.12
C PHE A 395 -17.71 3.77 14.74
N GLY A 396 -18.96 4.24 14.71
CA GLY A 396 -19.68 4.68 13.51
C GLY A 396 -20.27 3.60 12.61
N PHE A 397 -20.04 2.32 12.91
CA PHE A 397 -20.81 1.21 12.35
C PHE A 397 -22.22 1.13 12.95
N GLU A 398 -23.20 0.79 12.11
CA GLU A 398 -24.52 0.34 12.53
C GLU A 398 -24.68 -1.18 12.30
N LEU A 399 -25.15 -1.91 13.30
CA LEU A 399 -25.49 -3.33 13.16
C LEU A 399 -26.79 -3.48 12.39
N GLN A 400 -26.79 -4.25 11.30
CA GLN A 400 -27.94 -4.35 10.42
C GLN A 400 -28.18 -5.77 9.91
N THR A 401 -29.46 -6.14 9.82
CA THR A 401 -29.88 -7.52 9.54
C THR A 401 -30.89 -7.65 8.40
N THR A 402 -31.39 -6.55 7.80
CA THR A 402 -32.54 -6.64 6.88
C THR A 402 -32.62 -5.62 5.71
N SER A 403 -31.75 -4.61 5.60
CA SER A 403 -31.83 -3.60 4.52
C SER A 403 -30.55 -2.74 4.41
N PHE A 404 -30.12 -2.40 3.18
CA PHE A 404 -29.02 -1.47 2.86
C PHE A 404 -29.42 0.00 3.12
N PRO A 405 -28.84 0.69 4.10
CA PRO A 405 -28.92 2.13 4.22
C PRO A 405 -27.72 2.78 3.53
N PRO A 406 -27.73 4.11 3.35
CA PRO A 406 -26.55 4.87 2.92
C PRO A 406 -25.46 4.96 4.01
N LYS A 407 -25.49 4.08 5.02
CA LYS A 407 -24.65 4.16 6.21
C LYS A 407 -23.71 2.97 6.33
N SER A 408 -22.59 3.20 6.98
CA SER A 408 -21.59 2.17 7.28
C SER A 408 -22.16 1.09 8.20
N SER A 409 -22.07 -0.18 7.79
CA SER A 409 -22.72 -1.29 8.49
C SER A 409 -21.89 -2.56 8.60
N ILE A 410 -22.31 -3.43 9.53
CA ILE A 410 -21.79 -4.79 9.68
C ILE A 410 -22.95 -5.76 9.47
N THR A 411 -22.78 -6.72 8.55
CA THR A 411 -23.83 -7.67 8.17
C THR A 411 -23.31 -9.10 8.06
N ALA A 412 -24.12 -10.06 8.49
CA ALA A 412 -23.87 -11.49 8.33
C ALA A 412 -25.19 -12.19 7.95
N THR A 413 -25.89 -11.67 6.93
CA THR A 413 -27.24 -12.12 6.59
C THR A 413 -27.22 -13.43 5.82
N GLY A 414 -28.20 -14.31 6.07
CA GLY A 414 -28.45 -15.48 5.22
C GLY A 414 -29.73 -15.33 4.40
N ALA A 415 -30.13 -16.41 3.70
CA ALA A 415 -31.32 -16.47 2.87
C ALA A 415 -32.65 -16.18 3.61
N SER A 416 -32.65 -16.34 4.94
CA SER A 416 -33.75 -15.93 5.81
C SER A 416 -33.20 -15.41 7.15
N PRO A 417 -33.99 -14.67 7.95
CA PRO A 417 -33.56 -14.22 9.27
C PRO A 417 -33.04 -15.35 10.17
N ASP A 418 -33.64 -16.55 10.11
CA ASP A 418 -33.23 -17.73 10.88
C ASP A 418 -31.88 -18.32 10.42
N LEU A 419 -31.49 -18.03 9.18
CA LEU A 419 -30.21 -18.41 8.58
C LEU A 419 -29.17 -17.29 8.70
N SER A 420 -29.40 -16.25 9.50
CA SER A 420 -28.38 -15.25 9.76
C SER A 420 -27.19 -15.85 10.52
N GLY A 421 -26.01 -15.37 10.16
CA GLY A 421 -24.75 -15.59 10.84
C GLY A 421 -24.68 -14.91 12.21
N ASN A 422 -23.52 -15.05 12.88
CA ASN A 422 -23.28 -14.42 14.17
C ASN A 422 -22.41 -13.18 14.02
N ILE A 423 -22.75 -12.09 14.72
CA ILE A 423 -21.90 -10.91 14.86
C ILE A 423 -21.58 -10.74 16.35
N GLN A 424 -20.33 -10.95 16.70
CA GLN A 424 -19.83 -10.80 18.06
C GLN A 424 -18.82 -9.64 18.13
N ILE A 425 -19.10 -8.66 18.97
CA ILE A 425 -18.23 -7.52 19.23
C ILE A 425 -17.82 -7.55 20.70
N ASN A 426 -16.54 -7.74 20.94
CA ASN A 426 -15.93 -7.78 22.27
C ASN A 426 -15.10 -6.49 22.45
N THR A 427 -15.58 -5.59 23.30
CA THR A 427 -14.82 -4.41 23.75
C THR A 427 -14.62 -4.51 25.27
N PRO A 428 -13.43 -4.17 25.82
CA PRO A 428 -13.23 -4.15 27.26
C PRO A 428 -14.22 -3.18 27.91
N ASP A 429 -14.83 -3.60 29.03
CA ASP A 429 -15.73 -2.75 29.82
C ASP A 429 -14.96 -1.51 30.30
N VAL A 430 -15.25 -0.36 29.68
CA VAL A 430 -14.76 0.93 30.16
C VAL A 430 -15.59 1.30 31.38
N ASP A 431 -15.10 1.02 32.58
CA ASP A 431 -15.69 1.49 33.84
C ASP A 431 -15.40 3.00 34.02
N PRO A 432 -16.35 3.91 33.74
CA PRO A 432 -16.13 5.35 33.78
C PRO A 432 -15.90 5.84 35.22
N SER A 433 -16.24 5.04 36.23
CA SER A 433 -16.06 5.39 37.64
C SER A 433 -14.59 5.39 38.07
N LYS A 434 -13.70 4.70 37.34
CA LYS A 434 -12.26 4.69 37.62
C LYS A 434 -11.53 5.99 37.24
N GLY A 435 -12.18 6.87 36.46
CA GLY A 435 -11.69 8.21 36.14
C GLY A 435 -12.15 9.30 37.13
N LEU A 436 -13.10 8.99 38.01
CA LEU A 436 -13.58 9.93 39.03
C LEU A 436 -12.67 9.86 40.26
N VAL A 437 -11.50 10.49 40.18
CA VAL A 437 -10.77 10.85 41.40
C VAL A 437 -11.62 11.92 42.09
N SER A 438 -12.35 11.51 43.13
CA SER A 438 -12.95 12.44 44.08
C SER A 438 -11.81 13.25 44.71
N LEU A 439 -11.66 14.51 44.30
CA LEU A 439 -10.81 15.45 45.02
C LEU A 439 -11.34 15.56 46.44
N THR A 440 -10.52 15.19 47.42
CA THR A 440 -10.81 15.42 48.83
C THR A 440 -10.94 16.93 49.03
N ILE A 441 -12.17 17.42 49.12
CA ILE A 441 -12.45 18.75 49.65
C ILE A 441 -12.24 18.66 51.15
N ASP A 442 -11.01 18.92 51.59
CA ASP A 442 -10.76 19.33 52.98
C ASP A 442 -11.46 20.68 53.17
N VAL A 443 -12.74 20.64 53.54
CA VAL A 443 -13.45 21.84 53.96
C VAL A 443 -12.79 22.30 55.26
N VAL A 444 -11.94 23.31 55.16
CA VAL A 444 -11.37 23.98 56.33
C VAL A 444 -12.54 24.50 57.17
N ASP A 445 -12.70 23.94 58.37
CA ASP A 445 -13.69 24.40 59.35
C ASP A 445 -13.26 25.78 59.89
N VAL A 446 -13.71 26.83 59.20
CA VAL A 446 -13.36 28.23 59.51
C VAL A 446 -13.80 28.63 60.91
N ALA A 447 -14.80 27.96 61.51
CA ALA A 447 -15.25 28.24 62.87
C ALA A 447 -14.19 27.87 63.92
N ARG A 448 -13.26 26.96 63.60
CA ARG A 448 -12.13 26.62 64.50
C ARG A 448 -10.91 27.53 64.37
N LEU A 449 -10.90 28.42 63.37
CA LEU A 449 -9.82 29.39 63.15
C LEU A 449 -10.11 30.76 63.79
N VAL A 450 -11.32 30.96 64.34
CA VAL A 450 -11.68 32.15 65.10
C VAL A 450 -11.43 31.87 66.58
N ASP A 451 -10.46 32.57 67.15
CA ASP A 451 -10.21 32.58 68.59
C ASP A 451 -11.34 33.33 69.30
N ASP A 452 -12.19 32.61 70.03
CA ASP A 452 -13.38 33.13 70.72
C ASP A 452 -13.05 33.69 72.13
N ASN A 453 -11.77 33.93 72.43
CA ASN A 453 -11.33 34.42 73.73
C ASN A 453 -11.61 35.91 73.93
N VAL A 454 -12.72 36.20 74.61
CA VAL A 454 -13.23 37.56 74.92
C VAL A 454 -12.24 38.43 75.71
N CYS A 455 -11.18 37.86 76.32
CA CYS A 455 -10.17 38.61 77.07
C CYS A 455 -8.97 39.10 76.23
N ALA A 456 -8.87 38.74 74.94
CA ALA A 456 -7.74 39.09 74.07
C ALA A 456 -8.03 40.28 73.10
N ARG A 457 -9.07 41.09 73.36
CA ARG A 457 -9.40 42.29 72.57
C ARG A 457 -8.44 43.46 72.82
N THR A 458 -7.15 43.26 72.57
CA THR A 458 -6.16 44.35 72.46
C THR A 458 -5.14 44.03 71.36
N ALA A 459 -5.62 43.78 70.15
CA ALA A 459 -4.84 43.97 68.94
C ALA A 459 -5.80 44.22 67.77
N ASN A 460 -5.47 45.19 66.92
CA ASN A 460 -6.23 45.48 65.69
C ASN A 460 -6.16 44.27 64.74
N SER A 461 -7.12 43.37 64.82
CA SER A 461 -7.28 42.29 63.85
C SER A 461 -7.83 42.87 62.55
N ILE A 462 -7.00 42.92 61.52
CA ILE A 462 -7.43 43.20 60.15
C ILE A 462 -7.68 41.85 59.45
N PHE A 463 -8.88 41.69 58.93
CA PHE A 463 -9.26 40.57 58.06
C PHE A 463 -9.03 41.00 56.61
N ILE A 464 -8.10 40.34 55.91
CA ILE A 464 -7.93 40.52 54.46
C ILE A 464 -8.42 39.25 53.79
N TYR A 465 -9.53 39.37 53.05
CA TYR A 465 -10.01 38.34 52.15
C TYR A 465 -9.32 38.52 50.80
N THR A 466 -8.23 37.79 50.57
CA THR A 466 -7.66 37.62 49.22
C THR A 466 -8.50 36.58 48.51
N GLY A 467 -9.65 37.00 47.95
CA GLY A 467 -10.55 36.10 47.23
C GLY A 467 -9.84 35.31 46.15
N HIS A 468 -10.32 34.08 45.91
CA HIS A 468 -9.82 33.24 44.81
C HIS A 468 -10.04 33.96 43.48
N GLY A 469 -8.93 34.28 42.82
CA GLY A 469 -8.93 34.90 41.50
C GLY A 469 -9.72 34.09 40.48
N GLY A 470 -10.83 34.66 40.04
CA GLY A 470 -11.08 34.80 38.60
C GLY A 470 -11.78 33.67 37.84
N LEU A 471 -12.42 32.68 38.45
CA LEU A 471 -13.37 31.82 37.71
C LEU A 471 -14.65 31.54 38.51
N PRO A 472 -15.84 31.77 37.93
CA PRO A 472 -17.09 31.47 38.59
C PRO A 472 -17.23 29.95 38.83
N PRO A 473 -17.79 29.51 39.98
CA PRO A 473 -17.94 28.09 40.32
C PRO A 473 -18.85 27.29 39.37
N SER A 474 -19.56 27.97 38.47
CA SER A 474 -20.36 27.32 37.42
C SER A 474 -20.29 28.14 36.11
N PRO A 475 -20.43 27.47 34.94
CA PRO A 475 -20.40 28.13 33.63
C PRO A 475 -21.48 29.19 33.40
N ASN A 476 -22.52 29.21 34.24
CA ASN A 476 -23.69 30.08 34.08
C ASN A 476 -23.62 31.36 34.94
N ASN A 477 -22.59 31.52 35.77
CA ASN A 477 -22.41 32.72 36.59
C ASN A 477 -21.57 33.77 35.86
N THR A 478 -21.88 35.05 36.08
CA THR A 478 -21.18 36.18 35.45
C THR A 478 -19.75 36.34 35.98
N LEU A 479 -18.79 36.47 35.05
CA LEU A 479 -17.38 36.75 35.34
C LEU A 479 -17.24 38.14 35.99
N ASN A 480 -16.65 38.20 37.18
CA ASN A 480 -16.28 39.44 37.86
C ASN A 480 -14.80 39.76 37.58
N THR A 481 -14.49 41.01 37.22
CA THR A 481 -13.21 41.43 36.62
C THR A 481 -12.10 41.81 37.60
N ASP A 482 -12.28 41.62 38.91
CA ASP A 482 -11.24 41.97 39.89
C ASP A 482 -10.26 40.80 40.08
N ALA A 483 -9.39 40.60 39.10
CA ALA A 483 -8.22 39.74 39.21
C ALA A 483 -7.03 40.56 39.72
N GLY A 484 -6.72 40.43 41.01
CA GLY A 484 -5.48 40.95 41.58
C GLY A 484 -4.27 40.20 41.02
N TRP A 485 -3.31 40.92 40.46
CA TRP A 485 -2.00 40.39 40.07
C TRP A 485 -1.15 40.08 41.32
N GLU A 486 -0.56 38.88 41.41
CA GLU A 486 0.55 38.59 42.32
C GLU A 486 1.85 38.29 41.55
N ASP A 487 2.95 38.93 41.94
CA ASP A 487 4.31 38.76 41.40
C ASP A 487 5.06 37.64 42.17
N TRP A 488 5.46 36.58 41.47
CA TRP A 488 6.07 35.36 42.03
C TRP A 488 7.60 35.36 42.14
N ARG A 489 8.26 36.50 42.37
CA ARG A 489 9.71 36.52 42.57
C ARG A 489 10.11 36.45 44.04
N VAL A 490 10.45 35.24 44.45
CA VAL A 490 11.23 34.91 45.65
C VAL A 490 12.54 35.70 45.66
N THR A 491 12.80 36.46 46.72
CA THR A 491 14.16 36.84 47.11
C THR A 491 14.36 36.59 48.60
N ALA A 492 15.34 35.75 48.92
CA ALA A 492 16.00 35.75 50.21
C ALA A 492 17.51 35.81 49.92
N VAL A 493 18.18 36.83 50.45
CA VAL A 493 19.34 36.76 51.38
C VAL A 493 19.71 38.22 51.74
N PRO A 494 20.01 38.54 53.02
CA PRO A 494 20.13 39.92 53.51
C PRO A 494 21.56 40.48 53.40
N ARG A 495 21.69 41.80 53.27
CA ARG A 495 22.89 42.55 53.67
C ARG A 495 22.56 44.00 54.04
N GLU A 496 22.91 44.30 55.28
CA GLU A 496 23.36 45.55 55.90
C GLU A 496 23.40 46.89 55.12
N THR A 497 22.79 47.89 55.78
CA THR A 497 23.16 49.32 55.98
C THR A 497 23.07 50.35 54.84
N GLU A 498 22.35 51.45 55.15
CA GLU A 498 22.48 52.86 54.67
C GLU A 498 22.44 53.10 53.13
N GLU A 499 21.73 54.05 52.54
CA GLU A 499 21.52 55.47 52.84
C GLU A 499 20.47 56.06 51.86
N GLN A 500 20.08 57.31 52.07
CA GLN A 500 19.04 58.07 51.34
C GLN A 500 19.29 58.27 49.83
N LYS A 501 18.23 58.27 49.00
CA LYS A 501 17.69 59.44 48.24
C LYS A 501 16.88 59.07 46.98
N ASP A 502 15.81 59.86 46.83
CA ASP A 502 15.18 60.42 45.63
C ASP A 502 14.28 59.61 44.68
N ARG A 503 13.13 60.26 44.46
CA ARG A 503 12.04 60.01 43.50
C ARG A 503 12.51 59.99 42.04
N LYS A 504 11.89 59.16 41.18
CA LYS A 504 11.09 59.58 40.00
C LYS A 504 10.52 58.42 39.15
N THR A 505 9.19 58.42 39.02
CA THR A 505 8.34 58.22 37.83
C THR A 505 8.61 57.13 36.76
N VAL A 506 7.71 56.12 36.75
CA VAL A 506 6.89 55.54 35.66
C VAL A 506 7.41 55.57 34.20
N ARG A 507 7.43 54.39 33.56
CA ARG A 507 6.91 54.15 32.18
C ARG A 507 6.60 52.66 31.93
N GLN A 508 5.40 52.41 31.40
CA GLN A 508 4.85 51.12 30.95
C GLN A 508 5.64 50.56 29.75
N ASN A 509 5.80 49.24 29.69
CA ASN A 509 6.15 48.53 28.46
C ASN A 509 4.98 47.64 28.02
N ASN A 510 4.58 47.83 26.76
CA ASN A 510 3.53 47.12 26.03
C ASN A 510 3.93 45.66 25.77
N PHE A 511 3.00 44.73 26.02
CA PHE A 511 3.07 43.37 25.51
C PHE A 511 2.61 43.33 24.04
N LEU A 512 3.41 42.68 23.19
CA LEU A 512 3.10 42.40 21.79
C LEU A 512 2.04 41.29 21.69
N SER A 513 0.97 41.57 20.94
CA SER A 513 -0.08 40.58 20.61
C SER A 513 0.45 39.48 19.66
N PRO A 514 -0.10 38.26 19.70
CA PRO A 514 0.35 37.16 18.83
C PRO A 514 0.06 37.46 17.37
N THR A 515 1.07 37.32 16.51
CA THR A 515 0.96 37.47 15.05
C THR A 515 0.03 36.41 14.46
N GLN A 516 -1.07 36.87 13.86
CA GLN A 516 -2.02 36.08 13.08
C GLN A 516 -1.33 35.51 11.83
N ILE A 517 -1.47 34.20 11.58
CA ILE A 517 -0.98 33.53 10.37
C ILE A 517 -1.94 33.89 9.22
N VAL A 518 -1.40 34.37 8.09
CA VAL A 518 -2.15 34.81 6.91
C VAL A 518 -1.61 34.07 5.68
N GLU A 519 -2.52 33.60 4.81
CA GLU A 519 -2.17 32.91 3.56
C GLU A 519 -1.38 33.80 2.59
N ALA A 520 -0.49 33.19 1.80
CA ALA A 520 0.30 33.90 0.80
C ALA A 520 -0.61 34.37 -0.36
N GLN A 521 -0.63 35.68 -0.61
CA GLN A 521 -1.39 36.34 -1.68
C GLN A 521 -0.51 36.72 -2.89
N GLY A 522 0.79 36.41 -2.85
CA GLY A 522 1.73 36.68 -3.94
C GLY A 522 3.10 36.06 -3.70
N TRP A 523 3.99 36.22 -4.68
CA TRP A 523 5.41 35.87 -4.56
C TRP A 523 6.28 36.91 -5.25
N ILE A 524 7.49 37.13 -4.71
CA ILE A 524 8.50 38.03 -5.26
C ILE A 524 9.83 37.29 -5.38
N ILE A 525 10.63 37.63 -6.37
CA ILE A 525 12.02 37.17 -6.45
C ILE A 525 12.90 38.26 -5.84
N ASN A 526 13.67 37.91 -4.81
CA ASN A 526 14.57 38.84 -4.16
C ASN A 526 15.82 39.11 -5.01
N LYS A 527 16.64 40.07 -4.60
CA LYS A 527 17.90 40.46 -5.29
C LYS A 527 18.93 39.32 -5.42
N ASN A 528 18.76 38.21 -4.71
CA ASN A 528 19.61 37.03 -4.76
C ASN A 528 19.03 35.92 -5.66
N GLY A 529 17.86 36.13 -6.28
CA GLY A 529 17.20 35.14 -7.13
C GLY A 529 16.26 34.17 -6.41
N GLU A 530 16.02 34.37 -5.10
CA GLU A 530 15.17 33.47 -4.30
C GLU A 530 13.71 33.91 -4.32
N VAL A 531 12.79 32.95 -4.39
CA VAL A 531 11.35 33.19 -4.36
C VAL A 531 10.88 33.33 -2.91
N THR A 532 10.25 34.46 -2.58
CA THR A 532 9.65 34.75 -1.27
C THR A 532 8.14 34.91 -1.41
N LEU A 533 7.37 34.21 -0.60
CA LEU A 533 5.90 34.32 -0.55
C LEU A 533 5.49 35.56 0.27
N THR A 534 4.55 36.35 -0.24
CA THR A 534 4.05 37.58 0.41
C THR A 534 2.57 37.48 0.72
N SER A 535 2.12 38.05 1.85
CA SER A 535 0.70 38.10 2.25
C SER A 535 -0.09 39.22 1.54
N TYR A 536 0.52 39.91 0.58
CA TYR A 536 -0.09 40.93 -0.26
C TYR A 536 0.22 40.65 -1.74
N PRO A 537 -0.68 41.04 -2.67
CA PRO A 537 -0.49 40.83 -4.10
C PRO A 537 0.70 41.65 -4.62
N SER A 538 1.56 41.01 -5.42
CA SER A 538 2.71 41.66 -6.05
C SER A 538 2.25 42.72 -7.05
N THR A 539 2.59 43.99 -6.83
CA THR A 539 2.29 45.09 -7.76
C THR A 539 3.22 44.98 -8.96
N ALA A 540 2.75 44.37 -10.05
CA ALA A 540 3.47 44.39 -11.31
C ALA A 540 3.52 45.82 -11.86
N THR A 541 4.70 46.45 -11.85
CA THR A 541 4.93 47.71 -12.56
C THR A 541 5.13 47.36 -14.03
N PRO A 542 4.22 47.73 -14.96
CA PRO A 542 4.43 47.42 -16.36
C PRO A 542 5.65 48.20 -16.86
N ARG A 543 6.69 47.48 -17.25
CA ARG A 543 7.84 48.04 -17.95
C ARG A 543 7.32 48.60 -19.27
N LYS A 544 7.36 49.93 -19.44
CA LYS A 544 7.14 50.58 -20.73
C LYS A 544 8.15 50.01 -21.72
N VAL A 545 7.68 49.13 -22.60
CA VAL A 545 8.40 48.76 -23.82
C VAL A 545 8.39 49.99 -24.71
N ALA A 546 9.56 50.60 -24.90
CA ALA A 546 9.73 51.64 -25.90
C ALA A 546 9.62 50.99 -27.28
N ASN A 547 8.43 51.02 -27.87
CA ASN A 547 8.25 50.75 -29.29
C ASN A 547 8.76 51.95 -30.07
N SER A 548 9.99 51.86 -30.59
CA SER A 548 10.44 52.71 -31.69
C SER A 548 9.63 52.37 -32.94
N SER A 549 8.81 53.31 -33.38
CA SER A 549 8.05 53.23 -34.63
C SER A 549 9.00 53.13 -35.83
N LEU A 550 8.98 52.00 -36.55
CA LEU A 550 9.47 51.90 -37.92
C LEU A 550 8.49 52.66 -38.82
N GLY A 551 8.90 53.85 -39.26
CA GLY A 551 8.17 54.65 -40.24
C GLY A 551 8.33 54.06 -41.64
N CYS A 552 7.20 53.78 -42.30
CA CYS A 552 7.15 53.58 -43.73
C CYS A 552 7.46 54.92 -44.44
N GLN A 553 8.56 54.97 -45.20
CA GLN A 553 8.78 56.01 -46.19
C GLN A 553 8.20 55.59 -47.55
N ALA A 554 7.34 56.45 -48.10
CA ALA A 554 6.86 56.39 -49.47
C ALA A 554 7.94 56.90 -50.45
N PRO A 555 7.97 56.44 -51.72
CA PRO A 555 8.98 56.82 -52.68
C PRO A 555 8.71 58.21 -53.29
N ILE A 556 9.80 58.97 -53.48
CA ILE A 556 9.84 60.29 -54.10
C ILE A 556 9.79 60.15 -55.63
N ALA A 557 9.01 61.02 -56.28
CA ALA A 557 9.00 61.20 -57.73
C ALA A 557 9.89 62.38 -58.18
N ASN A 558 10.43 62.25 -59.40
CA ASN A 558 11.22 63.20 -60.23
C ASN A 558 12.70 63.34 -59.84
N GLN A 559 13.68 63.19 -60.75
CA GLN A 559 13.74 63.38 -62.21
C GLN A 559 14.20 62.16 -63.00
#